data_AF-A0A4R1RAD2-F1
#
_entry.id   AF-A0A4R1RAD2-F1
#
_cell.length_a   1.000
_cell.length_b   1.000
_cell.length_c   1.000
_cell.angle_alpha   90.00
_cell.angle_beta   90.00
_cell.angle_gamma   90.00
#
_symmetry.space_group_name_H-M   'P 1'
#
loop_
_entity.id
_entity.type
_entity.pdbx_description
1 polymer ?
#
loop_
_entity_poly.entity_id
_entity_poly.type
_entity_poly.pdbx_seq_one_letter_code
_entity_poly.pdbx_strand_id
1 'polypeptide(L)'
;MSQEVNELTHPTIDSTEDPAQKSGPSRSLDAKLARVAEMIAGMQAHAEPLEKRGLDAAFMTQFSADYQALVDAHNAQLACKARMMEKTEEIQAKLGQIQLTYSDARAQVKRIFPKSTWREFGITDQRL
;
A
#
# COMPACT_ATOMS: atom_id res chain seq x y z
N MET A 1 -16.18 -22.10 41.91
CA MET A 1 -15.76 -20.80 42.47
C MET A 1 -14.33 -20.56 42.00
N SER A 2 -13.98 -19.56 41.20
CA SER A 2 -14.76 -18.66 40.32
C SER A 2 -13.80 -18.25 39.18
N GLN A 3 -14.22 -18.05 37.92
CA GLN A 3 -14.71 -16.78 37.37
C GLN A 3 -14.08 -15.51 38.00
N GLU A 4 -13.44 -14.59 37.28
CA GLU A 4 -13.16 -14.56 35.83
C GLU A 4 -11.68 -14.16 35.53
N VAL A 5 -11.22 -13.10 34.86
CA VAL A 5 -11.82 -11.89 34.23
C VAL A 5 -10.90 -11.42 33.07
N ASN A 6 -11.30 -10.39 32.33
CA ASN A 6 -10.58 -9.78 31.21
C ASN A 6 -10.30 -8.30 31.50
N GLU A 7 -9.16 -7.77 31.05
CA GLU A 7 -9.08 -6.37 30.56
C GLU A 7 -7.87 -6.13 29.63
N LEU A 8 -8.10 -5.39 28.53
CA LEU A 8 -7.05 -4.86 27.65
C LEU A 8 -6.65 -3.47 28.15
N THR A 9 -5.35 -3.18 28.22
CA THR A 9 -4.83 -1.80 28.27
C THR A 9 -3.69 -1.61 27.28
N HIS A 10 -3.94 -0.79 26.25
CA HIS A 10 -2.89 -0.24 25.40
C HIS A 10 -2.21 0.93 26.13
N PRO A 11 -0.87 1.02 26.17
CA PRO A 11 -0.19 2.26 26.49
C PRO A 11 -0.19 3.18 25.26
N THR A 12 -1.01 4.24 25.30
CA THR A 12 -0.98 5.31 24.30
C THR A 12 0.22 6.23 24.56
N ILE A 13 1.09 6.34 23.54
CA ILE A 13 1.95 7.48 23.16
C ILE A 13 2.36 8.45 24.29
N ASP A 14 3.65 8.53 24.54
CA ASP A 14 4.31 9.81 24.87
C ASP A 14 5.29 10.17 23.74
N SER A 15 5.44 11.47 23.47
CA SER A 15 6.16 11.99 22.29
C SER A 15 7.33 12.88 22.74
N THR A 16 8.49 12.29 22.98
CA THR A 16 9.74 13.03 23.13
C THR A 16 10.28 13.44 21.76
N GLU A 17 10.59 14.72 21.60
CA GLU A 17 10.99 15.33 20.33
C GLU A 17 12.44 14.98 19.92
N ASP A 18 12.68 14.74 18.63
CA ASP A 18 14.02 14.56 18.04
C ASP A 18 14.33 15.80 17.15
N PRO A 19 15.40 16.59 17.44
CA PRO A 19 15.45 17.97 16.97
C PRO A 19 15.90 18.16 15.50
N ALA A 20 14.96 18.69 14.72
CA ALA A 20 15.22 19.72 13.69
C ALA A 20 16.22 19.39 12.56
N GLN A 21 16.18 18.18 11.98
CA GLN A 21 16.64 18.04 10.59
C GLN A 21 15.71 18.83 9.65
N LYS A 22 16.24 19.89 9.03
CA LYS A 22 15.51 20.76 8.09
C LYS A 22 15.18 20.01 6.80
N SER A 23 14.04 19.34 6.77
CA SER A 23 13.46 18.74 5.56
C SER A 23 13.02 19.83 4.57
N GLY A 24 13.96 20.25 3.72
CA GLY A 24 13.63 20.97 2.49
C GLY A 24 12.60 20.17 1.66
N PRO A 25 11.79 20.85 0.82
CA PRO A 25 10.59 20.26 0.22
C PRO A 25 10.89 18.90 -0.43
N SER A 26 10.31 17.83 0.13
CA SER A 26 10.68 16.46 -0.22
C SER A 26 10.20 16.12 -1.62
N ARG A 27 11.08 16.37 -2.60
CA ARG A 27 10.88 16.04 -4.01
C ARG A 27 10.51 14.57 -4.18
N SER A 28 9.69 14.25 -5.19
CA SER A 28 9.26 12.87 -5.47
C SER A 28 10.45 11.93 -5.69
N LEU A 29 10.22 10.62 -5.62
CA LEU A 29 11.27 9.64 -5.84
C LEU A 29 11.82 9.75 -7.28
N ASP A 30 10.97 9.97 -8.27
CA ASP A 30 11.35 10.24 -9.66
C ASP A 30 12.27 11.47 -9.76
N ALA A 31 11.90 12.57 -9.09
CA ALA A 31 12.68 13.80 -9.05
C ALA A 31 13.94 13.71 -8.18
N LYS A 32 14.20 12.57 -7.52
CA LYS A 32 15.47 12.20 -6.90
C LYS A 32 16.27 11.29 -7.83
N LEU A 33 15.65 10.23 -8.36
CA LEU A 33 16.22 9.31 -9.34
C LEU A 33 16.78 10.03 -10.57
N ALA A 34 16.04 10.99 -11.14
CA ALA A 34 16.49 11.80 -12.27
C ALA A 34 17.83 12.52 -11.98
N ARG A 35 18.03 13.07 -10.78
CA ARG A 35 19.31 13.70 -10.41
C ARG A 35 20.44 12.70 -10.15
N VAL A 36 20.10 11.49 -9.70
CA VAL A 36 21.10 10.42 -9.55
C VAL A 36 21.55 9.97 -10.94
N ALA A 37 20.65 9.85 -11.91
CA ALA A 37 20.99 9.60 -13.31
C ALA A 37 21.83 10.72 -13.94
N GLU A 38 21.45 12.00 -13.74
CA GLU A 38 22.24 13.17 -14.16
C GLU A 38 23.66 13.14 -13.55
N MET A 39 23.79 12.81 -12.27
CA MET A 39 25.07 12.69 -11.58
C MET A 39 25.92 11.54 -12.13
N ILE A 40 25.35 10.34 -12.28
CA ILE A 40 26.06 9.17 -12.82
C ILE A 40 26.55 9.46 -14.24
N ALA A 41 25.71 10.05 -15.10
CA ALA A 41 26.09 10.43 -16.47
C ALA A 41 27.21 11.48 -16.48
N GLY A 42 27.13 12.51 -15.63
CA GLY A 42 28.19 13.53 -15.49
C GLY A 42 29.51 12.97 -14.96
N MET A 43 29.45 12.01 -14.03
CA MET A 43 30.64 11.32 -13.52
C MET A 43 31.25 10.38 -14.57
N GLN A 44 30.44 9.65 -15.35
CA GLN A 44 30.92 8.83 -16.46
C GLN A 44 31.58 9.68 -17.56
N ALA A 45 30.99 10.83 -17.92
CA ALA A 45 31.55 11.77 -18.89
C ALA A 45 32.87 12.43 -18.44
N HIS A 46 33.18 12.38 -17.14
CA HIS A 46 34.37 12.99 -16.54
C HIS A 46 35.18 12.00 -15.68
N ALA A 47 35.17 10.72 -16.04
CA ALA A 47 35.78 9.65 -15.24
C ALA A 47 37.30 9.86 -14.98
N GLU A 48 38.10 10.18 -16.00
CA GLU A 48 39.57 10.26 -15.86
C GLU A 48 40.05 11.34 -14.84
N PRO A 49 39.44 12.55 -14.74
CA PRO A 49 39.65 13.46 -13.61
C PRO A 49 39.18 12.95 -12.23
N LEU A 50 38.17 12.08 -12.18
CA LEU A 50 37.52 11.59 -10.95
C LEU A 50 38.24 10.36 -10.37
N GLU A 51 38.76 9.47 -11.21
CA GLU A 51 39.64 8.36 -10.80
C GLU A 51 40.87 8.90 -10.03
N LYS A 52 41.44 10.03 -10.50
CA LYS A 52 42.54 10.76 -9.85
C LYS A 52 42.16 11.38 -8.50
N ARG A 53 40.90 11.28 -8.08
CA ARG A 53 40.35 11.67 -6.76
C ARG A 53 39.89 10.48 -5.93
N GLY A 54 40.07 9.24 -6.40
CA GLY A 54 39.61 8.03 -5.72
C GLY A 54 38.15 7.64 -6.00
N LEU A 55 37.50 8.27 -6.99
CA LEU A 55 36.21 7.84 -7.52
C LEU A 55 36.48 6.91 -8.71
N ASP A 56 36.83 5.68 -8.40
CA ASP A 56 37.30 4.69 -9.38
C ASP A 56 36.16 3.95 -10.11
N ALA A 57 36.53 3.10 -11.07
CA ALA A 57 35.58 2.27 -11.81
C ALA A 57 34.76 1.32 -10.90
N ALA A 58 35.26 0.92 -9.73
CA ALA A 58 34.52 0.07 -8.81
C ALA A 58 33.43 0.85 -8.07
N PHE A 59 33.75 2.06 -7.58
CA PHE A 59 32.77 3.01 -7.03
C PHE A 59 31.68 3.32 -8.06
N MET A 60 32.07 3.65 -9.30
CA MET A 60 31.15 3.97 -10.39
C MET A 60 30.23 2.79 -10.76
N THR A 61 30.77 1.56 -10.73
CA THR A 61 29.98 0.34 -10.97
C THR A 61 28.97 0.11 -9.85
N GLN A 62 29.38 0.21 -8.57
CA GLN A 62 28.49 0.02 -7.43
C GLN A 62 27.38 1.08 -7.40
N PHE A 63 27.73 2.36 -7.56
CA PHE A 63 26.75 3.45 -7.55
C PHE A 63 25.72 3.34 -8.68
N SER A 64 26.14 2.87 -9.86
CA SER A 64 25.22 2.58 -10.97
C SER A 64 24.33 1.35 -10.71
N ALA A 65 24.84 0.34 -10.01
CA ALA A 65 24.07 -0.84 -9.62
C ALA A 65 23.02 -0.51 -8.55
N ASP A 66 23.39 0.26 -7.52
CA ASP A 66 22.49 0.73 -6.46
C ASP A 66 21.36 1.60 -7.01
N TYR A 67 21.69 2.49 -7.97
CA TYR A 67 20.69 3.27 -8.71
C TYR A 67 19.71 2.37 -9.48
N GLN A 68 20.21 1.40 -10.24
CA GLN A 68 19.35 0.50 -11.02
C GLN A 68 18.45 -0.34 -10.12
N ALA A 69 18.99 -0.90 -9.03
CA ALA A 69 18.22 -1.66 -8.04
C ALA A 69 17.08 -0.82 -7.41
N LEU A 70 17.31 0.47 -7.16
CA LEU A 70 16.28 1.39 -6.66
C LEU A 70 15.20 1.71 -7.73
N VAL A 71 15.60 1.87 -9.00
CA VAL A 71 14.66 2.03 -10.13
C VAL A 71 13.77 0.79 -10.27
N ASP A 72 14.36 -0.41 -10.24
CA ASP A 72 13.63 -1.67 -10.39
C ASP A 72 12.68 -1.92 -9.20
N ALA A 73 13.13 -1.63 -7.97
CA ALA A 73 12.28 -1.69 -6.78
C ALA A 73 11.10 -0.72 -6.85
N HIS A 74 11.30 0.50 -7.36
CA HIS A 74 10.21 1.46 -7.53
C HIS A 74 9.22 1.04 -8.62
N ASN A 75 9.71 0.55 -9.76
CA ASN A 75 8.87 0.00 -10.83
C ASN A 75 8.03 -1.19 -10.32
N ALA A 76 8.63 -2.09 -9.52
CA ALA A 76 7.92 -3.19 -8.88
C ALA A 76 6.84 -2.71 -7.89
N GLN A 77 7.11 -1.65 -7.12
CA GLN A 77 6.13 -1.01 -6.24
C GLN A 77 4.93 -0.47 -7.01
N LEU A 78 5.17 0.24 -8.12
CA LEU A 78 4.11 0.79 -8.98
C LEU A 78 3.26 -0.33 -9.62
N ALA A 79 3.90 -1.38 -10.12
CA ALA A 79 3.20 -2.56 -10.68
C ALA A 79 2.38 -3.32 -9.60
N CYS A 80 2.89 -3.41 -8.37
CA CYS A 80 2.15 -3.99 -7.25
C CYS A 80 0.90 -3.16 -6.90
N LYS A 81 1.04 -1.82 -6.86
CA LYS A 81 -0.08 -0.90 -6.63
C LYS A 81 -1.17 -1.02 -7.70
N ALA A 82 -0.79 -1.14 -8.98
CA ALA A 82 -1.72 -1.34 -10.08
C ALA A 82 -2.55 -2.63 -9.89
N ARG A 83 -1.88 -3.77 -9.66
CA ARG A 83 -2.54 -5.06 -9.40
C ARG A 83 -3.46 -5.05 -8.18
N MET A 84 -3.10 -4.28 -7.14
CA MET A 84 -3.95 -4.09 -5.96
C MET A 84 -5.22 -3.31 -6.30
N MET A 85 -5.14 -2.28 -7.16
CA MET A 85 -6.29 -1.52 -7.65
C MET A 85 -7.20 -2.39 -8.54
N GLU A 86 -6.64 -3.11 -9.51
CA GLU A 86 -7.37 -4.09 -10.34
C GLU A 86 -8.15 -5.11 -9.49
N LYS A 87 -7.52 -5.67 -8.45
CA LYS A 87 -8.18 -6.60 -7.53
C LYS A 87 -9.23 -5.95 -6.64
N THR A 88 -9.06 -4.67 -6.28
CA THR A 88 -10.06 -3.90 -5.55
C THR A 88 -11.32 -3.69 -6.40
N GLU A 89 -11.15 -3.36 -7.69
CA GLU A 89 -12.25 -3.21 -8.65
C GLU A 89 -12.98 -4.56 -8.89
N GLU A 90 -12.25 -5.66 -9.03
CA GLU A 90 -12.84 -7.00 -9.16
C GLU A 90 -13.69 -7.39 -7.94
N ILE A 91 -13.21 -7.08 -6.72
CA ILE A 91 -13.93 -7.33 -5.47
C ILE A 91 -15.21 -6.48 -5.39
N GLN A 92 -15.14 -5.19 -5.72
CA GLN A 92 -16.32 -4.30 -5.70
C GLN A 92 -17.37 -4.72 -6.74
N ALA A 93 -16.94 -5.09 -7.96
CA ALA A 93 -17.84 -5.60 -8.99
C ALA A 93 -18.57 -6.88 -8.54
N LYS A 94 -17.84 -7.85 -7.96
CA LYS A 94 -18.42 -9.08 -7.42
C LYS A 94 -19.35 -8.82 -6.23
N LEU A 95 -18.99 -7.90 -5.33
CA LEU A 95 -19.84 -7.51 -4.20
C LEU A 95 -21.17 -6.91 -4.67
N GLY A 96 -21.15 -6.02 -5.67
CA GLY A 96 -22.37 -5.46 -6.26
C GLY A 96 -23.29 -6.52 -6.88
N GLN A 97 -22.73 -7.49 -7.61
CA GLN A 97 -23.50 -8.61 -8.18
C GLN A 97 -24.13 -9.49 -7.09
N ILE A 98 -23.39 -9.79 -6.02
CA ILE A 98 -23.90 -10.53 -4.85
C ILE A 98 -25.00 -9.75 -4.13
N GLN A 99 -24.85 -8.44 -3.95
CA GLN A 99 -25.87 -7.58 -3.31
C GLN A 99 -27.17 -7.52 -4.13
N LEU A 100 -27.09 -7.39 -5.45
CA LEU A 100 -28.24 -7.44 -6.34
C LEU A 100 -28.97 -8.78 -6.21
N THR A 101 -28.23 -9.88 -6.38
CA THR A 101 -28.75 -11.26 -6.28
C THR A 101 -29.39 -11.55 -4.92
N TYR A 102 -28.75 -11.08 -3.83
CA TYR A 102 -29.28 -11.17 -2.48
C TYR A 102 -30.59 -10.39 -2.32
N SER A 103 -30.70 -9.20 -2.92
CA SER A 103 -31.91 -8.39 -2.85
C SER A 103 -33.11 -9.06 -3.54
N ASP A 104 -32.90 -9.68 -4.69
CA ASP A 104 -33.92 -10.43 -5.42
C ASP A 104 -34.30 -11.73 -4.71
N ALA A 105 -33.32 -12.50 -4.22
CA ALA A 105 -33.56 -13.70 -3.42
C ALA A 105 -34.36 -13.37 -2.13
N ARG A 106 -33.99 -12.29 -1.44
CA ARG A 106 -34.72 -11.77 -0.26
C ARG A 106 -36.15 -11.33 -0.62
N ALA A 107 -36.37 -10.72 -1.78
CA ALA A 107 -37.71 -10.37 -2.25
C ALA A 107 -38.57 -11.60 -2.56
N GLN A 108 -37.99 -12.65 -3.15
CA GLN A 108 -38.66 -13.92 -3.44
C GLN A 108 -39.02 -14.69 -2.14
N VAL A 109 -38.08 -14.84 -1.20
CA VAL A 109 -38.33 -15.46 0.10
C VAL A 109 -39.49 -14.76 0.83
N LYS A 110 -39.50 -13.41 0.84
CA LYS A 110 -40.59 -12.63 1.44
C LYS A 110 -41.96 -12.76 0.76
N ARG A 111 -42.00 -13.23 -0.50
CA ARG A 111 -43.23 -13.49 -1.25
C ARG A 111 -43.77 -14.91 -1.04
N ILE A 112 -42.87 -15.88 -0.85
CA ILE A 112 -43.20 -17.31 -0.76
C ILE A 112 -43.48 -17.75 0.68
N PHE A 113 -42.68 -17.27 1.65
CA PHE A 113 -42.70 -17.77 3.04
C PHE A 113 -43.34 -16.78 4.03
N PRO A 114 -44.02 -17.26 5.08
CA PRO A 114 -44.54 -16.42 6.15
C PRO A 114 -43.41 -15.80 6.98
N LYS A 115 -43.71 -14.69 7.67
CA LYS A 115 -42.72 -13.90 8.43
C LYS A 115 -41.93 -14.68 9.49
N SER A 116 -42.52 -15.74 10.06
CA SER A 116 -41.87 -16.62 11.04
C SER A 116 -40.60 -17.26 10.48
N THR A 117 -40.66 -17.76 9.26
CA THR A 117 -39.58 -18.50 8.58
C THR A 117 -38.48 -17.57 8.06
N TRP A 118 -38.71 -16.26 7.96
CA TRP A 118 -37.74 -15.30 7.40
C TRP A 118 -36.38 -15.30 8.14
N ARG A 119 -36.36 -15.58 9.44
CA ARG A 119 -35.12 -15.70 10.23
C ARG A 119 -34.18 -16.82 9.74
N GLU A 120 -34.73 -17.92 9.22
CA GLU A 120 -33.95 -19.06 8.72
C GLU A 120 -33.11 -18.67 7.49
N PHE A 121 -33.58 -17.69 6.71
CA PHE A 121 -32.88 -17.10 5.56
C PHE A 121 -31.99 -15.89 5.95
N GLY A 122 -31.74 -15.67 7.24
CA GLY A 122 -31.00 -14.50 7.74
C GLY A 122 -31.73 -13.17 7.58
N ILE A 123 -33.04 -13.18 7.29
CA ILE A 123 -33.84 -11.97 7.06
C ILE A 123 -34.45 -11.50 8.39
N THR A 124 -33.68 -10.70 9.12
CA THR A 124 -34.21 -9.96 10.29
C THR A 124 -35.11 -8.81 9.82
N ASP A 125 -36.29 -8.66 10.42
CA ASP A 125 -37.12 -7.46 10.25
C ASP A 125 -36.67 -6.42 11.28
N GLN A 126 -36.00 -5.34 10.85
CA GLN A 126 -35.47 -4.27 11.72
C GLN A 126 -36.57 -3.29 12.20
N ARG A 127 -37.81 -3.78 12.33
CA ARG A 127 -38.95 -3.04 12.89
C ARG A 127 -39.29 -3.61 14.28
N LEU A 128 -38.39 -3.33 15.23
CA LEU A 128 -38.55 -3.44 16.68
C LEU A 128 -38.03 -2.14 17.30
#